data_AF-A0A7W6KY61-F1
#
_entry.id   AF-A0A7W6KY61-F1
#
_cell.length_a   1.000
_cell.length_b   1.000
_cell.length_c   1.000
_cell.angle_alpha   90.00
_cell.angle_beta   90.00
_cell.angle_gamma   90.00
#
_symmetry.space_group_name_H-M   'P 1'
#
loop_
_entity.id
_entity.type
_entity.pdbx_description
1 polymer ?
#
loop_
_entity_poly.entity_id
_entity_poly.type
_entity_poly.pdbx_seq_one_letter_code
_entity_poly.pdbx_strand_id
1 'polypeptide(L)'
;METILRLAATDYANALKAVRDANEKKACVEVAYATENEEVEVSRYFLKFPNFELNAYAIGGTKYTLDSYQHVSKFPNVAKADLAAALSKGGERGTEMNDRLSVVVCLICEAARSEPIERAMQKAIAGERVDLARYRVLMNMYEHTLEFKRATNAAATLLPLQLQDYIDYVQSKAYTGGKNIADTIRALQ
;
A
#
# COMPACT_ATOMS: atom_id res chain seq x y z
N MET A 1 0.68 -6.44 16.65
CA MET A 1 0.25 -5.11 17.11
C MET A 1 -0.92 -4.73 16.24
N GLU A 2 -2.03 -4.34 16.84
CA GLU A 2 -3.23 -3.92 16.11
C GLU A 2 -3.16 -2.41 15.82
N THR A 3 -3.45 -2.04 14.58
CA THR A 3 -3.52 -0.67 14.10
C THR A 3 -4.92 -0.44 13.55
N ILE A 4 -5.62 0.59 14.05
CA ILE A 4 -6.93 0.96 13.53
C ILE A 4 -6.78 1.90 12.33
N LEU A 5 -7.38 1.53 11.21
CA LEU A 5 -7.47 2.29 9.97
C LEU A 5 -8.85 2.92 9.84
N ARG A 6 -8.89 4.23 9.61
CA ARG A 6 -10.10 4.98 9.24
C ARG A 6 -9.86 5.77 7.96
N LEU A 7 -10.87 5.92 7.12
CA LEU A 7 -10.79 6.68 5.86
C LEU A 7 -10.97 8.20 6.06
N ALA A 8 -10.27 8.74 7.05
CA ALA A 8 -10.10 10.17 7.28
C ALA A 8 -8.61 10.51 7.14
N ALA A 9 -8.26 11.62 6.48
CA ALA A 9 -6.89 11.88 6.03
C ALA A 9 -5.83 11.78 7.15
N THR A 10 -6.09 12.41 8.30
CA THR A 10 -5.19 12.37 9.47
C THR A 10 -5.08 10.98 10.07
N ASP A 11 -6.22 10.28 10.23
CA ASP A 11 -6.26 8.94 10.82
C ASP A 11 -5.56 7.92 9.91
N TYR A 12 -5.74 8.05 8.60
CA TYR A 12 -5.10 7.21 7.60
C TYR A 12 -3.57 7.35 7.64
N ALA A 13 -3.05 8.58 7.65
CA ALA A 13 -1.61 8.83 7.74
C ALA A 13 -1.01 8.29 9.05
N ASN A 14 -1.72 8.47 10.17
CA ASN A 14 -1.33 7.93 11.47
C ASN A 14 -1.31 6.40 11.48
N ALA A 15 -2.29 5.75 10.86
CA ALA A 15 -2.35 4.30 10.72
C ALA A 15 -1.16 3.77 9.90
N LEU A 16 -0.85 4.38 8.75
CA LEU A 16 0.32 3.97 7.95
C LEU A 16 1.64 4.17 8.69
N LYS A 17 1.77 5.25 9.47
CA LYS A 17 2.93 5.44 10.35
C LYS A 17 3.06 4.30 11.37
N ALA A 18 1.97 3.94 12.05
CA ALA A 18 1.97 2.83 13.01
C ALA A 18 2.32 1.48 12.34
N VAL A 19 1.86 1.24 11.11
CA VAL A 19 2.25 0.07 10.30
C VAL A 19 3.77 0.05 10.05
N ARG A 20 4.36 1.18 9.65
CA ARG A 20 5.81 1.31 9.44
C ARG A 20 6.60 1.08 10.72
N ASP A 21 6.21 1.71 11.83
CA ASP A 21 6.87 1.58 13.14
C ASP A 21 6.82 0.13 13.67
N ALA A 22 5.75 -0.60 13.38
CA ALA A 22 5.62 -2.02 13.74
C ALA A 22 6.58 -2.91 12.95
N ASN A 23 6.77 -2.62 11.67
CA ASN A 23 7.67 -3.35 10.79
C ASN A 23 9.13 -3.16 11.20
N GLU A 24 9.53 -1.96 11.64
CA GLU A 24 10.87 -1.73 12.21
C GLU A 24 11.15 -2.62 13.44
N LYS A 25 10.09 -2.94 14.21
CA LYS A 25 10.16 -3.84 15.37
C LYS A 25 10.07 -5.33 15.01
N LYS A 26 10.10 -5.68 13.72
CA LYS A 26 9.98 -7.05 13.19
C LYS A 26 8.70 -7.79 13.62
N ALA A 27 7.62 -7.04 13.85
CA ALA A 27 6.34 -7.61 14.25
C ALA A 27 5.43 -7.87 13.04
N CYS A 28 4.61 -8.92 13.10
CA CYS A 28 3.44 -9.02 12.24
C CYS A 28 2.50 -7.85 12.54
N VAL A 29 1.97 -7.24 11.48
CA VAL A 29 1.07 -6.09 11.59
C VAL A 29 -0.35 -6.54 11.32
N GLU A 30 -1.25 -6.17 12.22
CA GLU A 30 -2.69 -6.34 12.05
C GLU A 30 -3.30 -4.97 11.84
N VAL A 31 -4.02 -4.79 10.74
CA VAL A 31 -4.71 -3.54 10.40
C VAL A 31 -6.20 -3.80 10.46
N ALA A 32 -6.86 -3.26 11.48
CA ALA A 32 -8.30 -3.33 11.66
C ALA A 32 -8.95 -2.11 10.99
N TYR A 33 -9.91 -2.35 10.10
CA TYR A 33 -10.70 -1.27 9.51
C TYR A 33 -11.99 -1.03 10.30
N ALA A 34 -12.20 0.21 10.70
CA ALA A 34 -13.43 0.71 11.29
C ALA A 34 -14.02 1.82 10.41
N THR A 35 -15.34 1.85 10.27
CA THR A 35 -16.01 2.99 9.61
C THR A 35 -15.88 4.24 10.47
N GLU A 36 -16.03 5.43 9.87
CA GLU A 36 -15.85 6.71 10.58
C GLU A 36 -16.81 6.88 11.78
N ASN A 37 -17.92 6.13 11.80
CA ASN A 37 -19.01 6.32 12.76
C ASN A 37 -19.28 5.10 13.67
N GLU A 38 -18.56 3.99 13.52
CA GLU A 38 -18.80 2.78 14.30
C GLU A 38 -17.54 2.37 15.07
N GLU A 39 -17.73 1.93 16.31
CA GLU A 39 -16.66 1.30 17.11
C GLU A 39 -16.42 -0.16 16.70
N VAL A 40 -17.24 -0.70 15.79
CA VAL A 40 -17.17 -2.10 15.39
C VAL A 40 -16.20 -2.29 14.24
N GLU A 41 -15.23 -3.18 14.43
CA GLU A 41 -14.32 -3.60 13.39
C GLU A 41 -15.07 -4.33 12.27
N VAL A 42 -14.92 -3.85 11.05
CA VAL A 42 -15.57 -4.45 9.87
C VAL A 42 -14.72 -5.58 9.31
N SER A 43 -13.40 -5.35 9.24
CA SER A 43 -12.45 -6.29 8.66
C SER A 43 -11.07 -6.10 9.25
N ARG A 44 -10.23 -7.13 9.14
CA ARG A 44 -8.84 -7.13 9.61
C ARG A 44 -7.91 -7.67 8.54
N TYR A 45 -6.75 -7.05 8.40
CA TYR A 45 -5.75 -7.39 7.38
C TYR A 45 -4.42 -7.69 8.07
N PHE A 46 -3.78 -8.78 7.65
CA PHE A 46 -2.57 -9.28 8.28
C PHE A 46 -1.40 -9.13 7.31
N LEU A 47 -0.37 -8.42 7.74
CA LEU A 47 0.80 -8.09 6.93
C LEU A 47 2.05 -8.77 7.48
N LYS A 48 2.88 -9.31 6.58
CA LYS A 48 4.18 -9.91 6.90
C LYS A 48 5.27 -8.84 7.00
N PHE A 49 6.16 -9.02 7.97
CA PHE A 49 7.49 -8.43 7.96
C PHE A 49 8.40 -9.20 6.98
N PRO A 50 9.36 -8.56 6.29
CA PRO A 50 9.72 -7.13 6.32
C PRO A 50 9.05 -6.25 5.27
N ASN A 51 8.24 -6.83 4.39
CA ASN A 51 7.81 -6.18 3.15
C ASN A 51 6.35 -5.73 3.17
N PHE A 52 5.62 -5.83 4.28
CA PHE A 52 4.18 -5.53 4.37
C PHE A 52 3.32 -6.39 3.44
N GLU A 53 3.78 -7.57 3.03
CA GLU A 53 2.97 -8.45 2.17
C GLU A 53 1.69 -8.88 2.90
N LEU A 54 0.53 -8.61 2.26
CA LEU A 54 -0.76 -9.07 2.75
C LEU A 54 -0.82 -10.61 2.67
N ASN A 55 -0.91 -11.27 3.82
CA ASN A 55 -0.92 -12.74 3.90
C ASN A 55 -2.25 -13.35 4.30
N ALA A 56 -3.14 -12.56 4.89
CA ALA A 56 -4.46 -12.99 5.31
C ALA A 56 -5.37 -11.79 5.52
N TYR A 57 -6.66 -12.06 5.54
CA TYR A 57 -7.68 -11.11 6.00
C TYR A 57 -8.73 -11.84 6.83
N ALA A 58 -9.45 -11.10 7.68
CA ALA A 58 -10.60 -11.61 8.41
C ALA A 58 -11.81 -10.69 8.22
N ILE A 59 -12.96 -11.29 7.93
CA ILE A 59 -14.24 -10.61 7.73
C ILE A 59 -15.36 -11.51 8.27
N GLY A 60 -16.34 -10.91 8.96
CA GLY A 60 -17.44 -11.66 9.58
C GLY A 60 -16.97 -12.75 10.55
N GLY A 61 -15.87 -12.50 11.28
CA GLY A 61 -15.27 -13.45 12.23
C GLY A 61 -14.49 -14.61 11.60
N THR A 62 -14.48 -14.74 10.26
CA THR A 62 -13.73 -15.81 9.57
C THR A 62 -12.42 -15.27 9.03
N LYS A 63 -11.32 -15.99 9.26
CA LYS A 63 -9.99 -15.70 8.73
C LYS A 63 -9.72 -16.50 7.45
N TYR A 64 -9.16 -15.82 6.46
CA TYR A 64 -8.80 -16.38 5.15
C TYR A 64 -7.31 -16.14 4.89
N THR A 65 -6.56 -17.23 4.68
CA THR A 65 -5.14 -17.16 4.33
C THR A 65 -4.95 -17.02 2.83
N LEU A 66 -3.93 -16.27 2.41
CA LEU A 66 -3.61 -15.93 1.03
C LEU A 66 -2.33 -16.62 0.55
N ASP A 67 -2.14 -17.90 0.86
CA ASP A 67 -0.88 -18.65 0.63
C ASP A 67 -0.40 -18.66 -0.83
N SER A 68 -1.28 -18.36 -1.79
CA SER A 68 -0.98 -18.31 -3.23
C SER A 68 -1.57 -17.08 -3.93
N TYR A 69 -1.92 -16.02 -3.19
CA TYR A 69 -2.45 -14.80 -3.81
C TYR A 69 -1.33 -14.06 -4.54
N GLN A 70 -1.36 -14.14 -5.87
CA GLN A 70 -0.56 -13.25 -6.71
C GLN A 70 -1.40 -12.02 -7.02
N HIS A 71 -0.83 -10.85 -6.75
CA HIS A 71 -1.45 -9.57 -7.00
C HIS A 71 -1.93 -9.50 -8.46
N VAL A 72 -3.25 -9.58 -8.69
CA VAL A 72 -3.77 -9.58 -10.06
C VAL A 72 -3.86 -8.15 -10.57
N SER A 73 -3.16 -7.97 -11.67
CA SER A 73 -2.70 -6.77 -12.39
C SER A 73 -3.73 -5.71 -12.83
N LYS A 74 -4.98 -5.77 -12.39
CA LYS A 74 -5.97 -4.72 -12.71
C LYS A 74 -6.05 -3.72 -11.56
N PHE A 75 -5.43 -2.57 -11.78
CA PHE A 75 -5.50 -1.43 -10.88
C PHE A 75 -6.63 -0.49 -11.34
N PRO A 76 -7.76 -0.43 -10.61
CA PRO A 76 -8.89 0.39 -11.02
C PRO A 76 -8.69 1.88 -10.72
N ASN A 77 -9.52 2.71 -11.34
CA ASN A 77 -9.73 4.09 -10.90
C ASN A 77 -10.57 4.07 -9.62
N VAL A 78 -10.02 4.56 -8.51
CA VAL A 78 -10.66 4.52 -7.19
C VAL A 78 -11.07 5.90 -6.67
N ALA A 79 -12.18 5.96 -5.96
CA ALA A 79 -12.60 7.07 -5.10
C ALA A 79 -12.85 6.55 -3.66
N LYS A 80 -13.14 7.44 -2.70
CA LYS A 80 -13.39 7.08 -1.29
C LYS A 80 -14.37 5.91 -1.13
N ALA A 81 -15.46 5.89 -1.88
CA ALA A 81 -16.46 4.82 -1.82
C ALA A 81 -15.90 3.45 -2.25
N ASP A 82 -15.02 3.44 -3.26
CA ASP A 82 -14.37 2.21 -3.73
C ASP A 82 -13.37 1.68 -2.69
N LEU A 83 -12.65 2.59 -2.01
CA LEU A 83 -11.75 2.24 -0.90
C LEU A 83 -12.55 1.64 0.27
N ALA A 84 -13.65 2.29 0.66
CA ALA A 84 -14.53 1.80 1.72
C ALA A 84 -15.14 0.45 1.36
N ALA A 85 -15.60 0.27 0.12
CA ALA A 85 -16.16 -1.00 -0.34
C ALA A 85 -15.10 -2.12 -0.34
N ALA A 86 -13.88 -1.83 -0.80
CA ALA A 86 -12.77 -2.79 -0.77
C ALA A 86 -12.40 -3.18 0.67
N LEU A 87 -12.33 -2.21 1.59
CA LEU A 87 -12.04 -2.48 3.00
C LEU A 87 -13.18 -3.21 3.71
N SER A 88 -14.45 -2.87 3.46
CA SER A 88 -15.59 -3.48 4.14
C SER A 88 -15.87 -4.90 3.66
N LYS A 89 -15.69 -5.18 2.37
CA LYS A 89 -15.97 -6.50 1.77
C LYS A 89 -14.71 -7.37 1.70
N GLY A 90 -13.54 -6.77 1.87
CA GLY A 90 -12.24 -7.44 1.77
C GLY A 90 -12.17 -8.33 0.53
N GLY A 91 -11.74 -9.58 0.78
CA GLY A 91 -11.67 -10.63 -0.22
C GLY A 91 -12.89 -11.56 -0.29
N GLU A 92 -14.10 -11.10 0.07
CA GLU A 92 -15.33 -11.90 -0.08
C GLU A 92 -15.29 -12.76 -1.35
N ARG A 93 -15.46 -14.08 -1.16
CA ARG A 93 -15.27 -15.11 -2.21
C ARG A 93 -16.05 -14.72 -3.47
N GLY A 94 -15.39 -14.78 -4.63
CA GLY A 94 -16.03 -14.50 -5.91
C GLY A 94 -15.08 -13.90 -6.94
N THR A 95 -15.62 -13.53 -8.09
CA THR A 95 -14.86 -13.02 -9.25
C THR A 95 -14.19 -11.67 -8.99
N GLU A 96 -14.71 -10.88 -8.04
CA GLU A 96 -14.23 -9.53 -7.72
C GLU A 96 -13.24 -9.49 -6.53
N MET A 97 -12.99 -10.63 -5.88
CA MET A 97 -12.08 -10.73 -4.74
C MET A 97 -10.71 -10.12 -5.06
N ASN A 98 -10.16 -10.49 -6.21
CA ASN A 98 -8.81 -10.07 -6.59
C ASN A 98 -8.72 -8.55 -6.78
N ASP A 99 -9.72 -7.93 -7.38
CA ASP A 99 -9.76 -6.49 -7.63
C ASP A 99 -9.88 -5.72 -6.31
N ARG A 100 -10.74 -6.17 -5.39
CA ARG A 100 -10.87 -5.58 -4.05
C ARG A 100 -9.58 -5.71 -3.25
N LEU A 101 -8.96 -6.90 -3.24
CA LEU A 101 -7.68 -7.11 -2.57
C LEU A 101 -6.57 -6.26 -3.19
N SER A 102 -6.56 -6.06 -4.51
CA SER A 102 -5.61 -5.15 -5.15
C SER A 102 -5.75 -3.71 -4.65
N VAL A 103 -6.98 -3.23 -4.44
CA VAL A 103 -7.22 -1.91 -3.83
C VAL A 103 -6.73 -1.86 -2.38
N VAL A 104 -7.00 -2.91 -1.59
CA VAL A 104 -6.52 -3.00 -0.19
C VAL A 104 -5.00 -2.99 -0.13
N VAL A 105 -4.32 -3.76 -0.98
CA VAL A 105 -2.86 -3.81 -1.01
C VAL A 105 -2.28 -2.45 -1.41
N CYS A 106 -2.86 -1.75 -2.40
CA CYS A 106 -2.48 -0.38 -2.71
C CYS A 106 -2.66 0.56 -1.52
N LEU A 107 -3.81 0.48 -0.86
CA LEU A 107 -4.23 1.37 0.21
C LEU A 107 -3.40 1.19 1.49
N ILE A 108 -2.94 -0.02 1.78
CA ILE A 108 -2.22 -0.33 3.03
C ILE A 108 -0.75 -0.59 2.74
N CYS A 109 -0.45 -1.57 1.90
CA CYS A 109 0.91 -2.09 1.73
C CYS A 109 1.75 -1.16 0.86
N GLU A 110 1.27 -0.81 -0.34
CA GLU A 110 2.02 0.06 -1.26
C GLU A 110 2.11 1.49 -0.74
N ALA A 111 1.06 1.99 -0.10
CA ALA A 111 1.08 3.27 0.59
C ALA A 111 2.06 3.29 1.79
N ALA A 112 2.13 2.21 2.58
CA ALA A 112 3.14 2.12 3.65
C ALA A 112 4.58 2.13 3.09
N ARG A 113 4.78 1.56 1.90
CA ARG A 113 6.08 1.49 1.21
C ARG A 113 6.47 2.78 0.49
N SER A 114 5.52 3.55 -0.03
CA SER A 114 5.77 4.64 -0.99
C SER A 114 4.92 5.88 -0.71
N GLU A 115 5.59 7.00 -0.46
CA GLU A 115 4.95 8.29 -0.16
C GLU A 115 4.08 8.82 -1.32
N PRO A 116 4.48 8.71 -2.61
CA PRO A 116 3.59 9.05 -3.73
C PRO A 116 2.27 8.28 -3.74
N ILE A 117 2.27 7.01 -3.32
CA ILE A 117 1.07 6.17 -3.28
C ILE A 117 0.21 6.55 -2.07
N GLU A 118 0.83 6.79 -0.91
CA GLU A 118 0.14 7.34 0.28
C GLU A 118 -0.59 8.65 -0.05
N ARG A 119 0.08 9.60 -0.73
CA ARG A 119 -0.53 10.86 -1.17
C ARG A 119 -1.69 10.63 -2.15
N ALA A 120 -1.54 9.69 -3.08
CA ALA A 120 -2.62 9.32 -3.99
C ALA A 120 -3.84 8.79 -3.22
N MET A 121 -3.63 7.95 -2.20
CA MET A 121 -4.72 7.42 -1.39
C MET A 121 -5.39 8.52 -0.55
N GLN A 122 -4.62 9.45 -0.02
CA GLN A 122 -5.15 10.63 0.67
C GLN A 122 -6.05 11.49 -0.24
N LYS A 123 -5.67 11.69 -1.52
CA LYS A 123 -6.53 12.35 -2.51
C LYS A 123 -7.83 11.59 -2.74
N ALA A 124 -7.77 10.26 -2.89
CA ALA A 124 -8.96 9.42 -3.04
C ALA A 124 -9.88 9.50 -1.81
N ILE A 125 -9.30 9.51 -0.60
CA ILE A 125 -10.01 9.72 0.67
C ILE A 125 -10.66 11.11 0.73
N ALA A 126 -9.99 12.14 0.20
CA ALA A 126 -10.53 13.50 0.10
C ALA A 126 -11.62 13.67 -0.98
N GLY A 127 -11.94 12.61 -1.73
CA GLY A 127 -13.02 12.58 -2.72
C GLY A 127 -12.57 12.70 -4.17
N GLU A 128 -11.25 12.79 -4.43
CA GLU A 128 -10.73 12.77 -5.80
C GLU A 128 -10.82 11.36 -6.41
N ARG A 129 -10.88 11.28 -7.75
CA ARG A 129 -10.68 10.01 -8.45
C ARG A 129 -9.20 9.81 -8.75
N VAL A 130 -8.68 8.63 -8.43
CA VAL A 130 -7.26 8.30 -8.57
C VAL A 130 -7.08 7.09 -9.46
N ASP A 131 -6.25 7.24 -10.48
CA ASP A 131 -5.83 6.14 -11.35
C ASP A 131 -4.64 5.40 -10.76
N LEU A 132 -4.92 4.26 -10.13
CA LEU A 132 -3.90 3.40 -9.53
C LEU A 132 -2.92 2.82 -10.57
N ALA A 133 -3.35 2.66 -11.83
CA ALA A 133 -2.50 2.06 -12.87
C ALA A 133 -1.27 2.93 -13.16
N ARG A 134 -1.37 4.26 -12.96
CA ARG A 134 -0.23 5.19 -13.10
C ARG A 134 0.89 4.91 -12.09
N TYR A 135 0.56 4.38 -10.92
CA TYR A 135 1.53 4.09 -9.86
C TYR A 135 2.14 2.69 -9.94
N ARG A 136 1.68 1.84 -10.87
CA ARG A 136 2.18 0.47 -11.05
C ARG A 136 3.69 0.40 -11.23
N VAL A 137 4.28 1.39 -11.89
CA VAL A 137 5.73 1.48 -12.06
C VAL A 137 6.46 1.53 -10.72
N LEU A 138 5.94 2.29 -9.74
CA LEU A 138 6.56 2.39 -8.41
C LEU A 138 6.43 1.07 -7.63
N MET A 139 5.25 0.44 -7.70
CA MET A 139 4.96 -0.83 -7.03
C MET A 139 5.90 -1.94 -7.52
N ASN A 140 6.09 -2.04 -8.84
CA ASN A 140 6.97 -3.03 -9.46
C ASN A 140 8.46 -2.82 -9.12
N MET A 141 8.85 -1.61 -8.74
CA MET A 141 10.25 -1.24 -8.50
C MET A 141 10.63 -1.17 -7.04
N TYR A 142 9.65 -1.36 -6.14
CA TYR A 142 9.81 -1.17 -4.70
C TYR A 142 11.06 -1.84 -4.12
N GLU A 143 11.23 -3.15 -4.33
CA GLU A 143 12.33 -3.92 -3.72
C GLU A 143 13.69 -3.40 -4.19
N HIS A 144 13.86 -3.19 -5.49
CA HIS A 144 15.10 -2.68 -6.05
C HIS A 144 15.42 -1.25 -5.61
N THR A 145 14.41 -0.36 -5.56
CA THR A 145 14.59 1.01 -5.05
C THR A 145 14.98 1.00 -3.58
N LEU A 146 14.35 0.15 -2.76
CA LEU A 146 14.67 0.02 -1.34
C LEU A 146 16.10 -0.47 -1.12
N GLU A 147 16.54 -1.48 -1.88
CA GLU A 147 17.90 -2.00 -1.83
C GLU A 147 18.92 -0.94 -2.26
N PHE A 148 18.65 -0.22 -3.35
CA PHE A 148 19.49 0.89 -3.81
C PHE A 148 19.62 1.98 -2.75
N LYS A 149 18.51 2.43 -2.15
CA LYS A 149 18.50 3.42 -1.06
C LYS A 149 19.29 2.94 0.14
N ARG A 150 19.13 1.68 0.55
CA ARG A 150 19.88 1.08 1.65
C ARG A 150 21.38 1.07 1.40
N ALA A 151 21.80 0.76 0.16
CA ALA A 151 23.21 0.73 -0.22
C ALA A 151 23.85 2.12 -0.29
N THR A 152 23.07 3.15 -0.62
CA THR A 152 23.56 4.51 -0.88
C THR A 152 23.36 5.48 0.28
N ASN A 153 22.46 5.17 1.22
CA ASN A 153 22.10 6.08 2.31
C ASN A 153 21.84 5.34 3.64
N ALA A 154 22.93 4.91 4.30
CA ALA A 154 22.87 4.07 5.50
C ALA A 154 22.28 4.75 6.76
N ALA A 155 22.19 6.08 6.79
CA ALA A 155 21.69 6.85 7.95
C ALA A 155 20.22 7.31 7.81
N ALA A 156 19.60 7.11 6.63
CA ALA A 156 18.24 7.59 6.38
C ALA A 156 17.17 6.59 6.81
N THR A 157 16.01 7.10 7.23
CA THR A 157 14.78 6.31 7.31
C THR A 157 14.49 5.68 5.95
N LEU A 158 14.40 4.34 5.92
CA LEU A 158 14.24 3.62 4.67
C LEU A 158 12.84 3.80 4.07
N LEU A 159 11.82 3.91 4.91
CA LEU A 159 10.42 3.95 4.50
C LEU A 159 9.67 5.15 5.12
N PRO A 160 8.67 5.71 4.43
CA PRO A 160 8.28 5.37 3.06
C PRO A 160 9.33 5.86 2.05
N LEU A 161 9.44 5.17 0.92
CA LEU A 161 10.23 5.65 -0.23
C LEU A 161 9.61 6.93 -0.78
N GLN A 162 10.46 7.91 -1.03
CA GLN A 162 10.11 9.19 -1.62
C GLN A 162 10.16 9.09 -3.14
N LEU A 163 9.46 9.97 -3.86
CA LEU A 163 9.51 9.97 -5.34
C LEU A 163 10.96 10.05 -5.86
N GLN A 164 11.80 10.85 -5.20
CA GLN A 164 13.20 11.01 -5.58
C GLN A 164 14.00 9.71 -5.44
N ASP A 165 13.71 8.86 -4.45
CA ASP A 165 14.40 7.56 -4.29
C ASP A 165 14.24 6.70 -5.56
N TYR A 166 13.04 6.71 -6.16
CA TYR A 166 12.77 6.01 -7.42
C TYR A 166 13.50 6.63 -8.61
N ILE A 167 13.51 7.97 -8.68
CA ILE A 167 14.21 8.70 -9.74
C ILE A 167 15.71 8.40 -9.68
N ASP A 168 16.31 8.48 -8.50
CA ASP A 168 17.74 8.21 -8.29
C ASP A 168 18.09 6.77 -8.67
N TYR A 169 17.24 5.80 -8.30
CA TYR A 169 17.45 4.42 -8.70
C TYR A 169 17.45 4.25 -10.23
N VAL A 170 16.46 4.78 -10.95
CA VAL A 170 16.37 4.60 -12.42
C VAL A 170 17.41 5.38 -13.22
N GLN A 171 17.99 6.41 -12.61
CA GLN A 171 19.11 7.16 -13.19
C GLN A 171 20.48 6.57 -12.81
N SER A 172 20.51 5.63 -11.87
CA SER A 172 21.75 4.97 -11.45
C SER A 172 22.24 3.94 -12.47
N LYS A 173 23.52 3.56 -12.34
CA LYS A 173 24.10 2.43 -13.10
C LYS A 173 23.53 1.07 -12.69
N ALA A 174 22.83 0.97 -11.56
CA ALA A 174 22.25 -0.27 -11.09
C ALA A 174 20.95 -0.63 -11.85
N TYR A 175 20.29 0.36 -12.46
CA TYR A 175 19.07 0.13 -13.21
C TYR A 175 19.37 -0.30 -14.66
N THR A 176 18.85 -1.47 -15.05
CA THR A 176 19.07 -2.08 -16.37
C THR A 176 17.81 -2.11 -17.24
N GLY A 177 16.73 -1.45 -16.83
CA GLY A 177 15.43 -1.49 -17.51
C GLY A 177 15.27 -0.48 -18.66
N GLY A 178 14.02 -0.18 -18.99
CA GLY A 178 13.65 0.70 -20.11
C GLY A 178 14.14 2.14 -19.95
N LYS A 179 14.53 2.75 -21.08
CA LYS A 179 14.85 4.18 -21.17
C LYS A 179 13.58 5.01 -20.95
N ASN A 180 13.72 6.23 -20.40
CA ASN A 180 12.65 7.20 -20.11
C ASN A 180 11.70 6.88 -18.94
N ILE A 181 11.96 5.83 -18.15
CA ILE A 181 11.14 5.55 -16.96
C ILE A 181 11.20 6.69 -15.93
N ALA A 182 12.32 7.42 -15.86
CA ALA A 182 12.43 8.61 -15.01
C ALA A 182 11.36 9.67 -15.32
N ASP A 183 11.00 9.87 -16.59
CA ASP A 183 9.99 10.86 -16.98
C ASP A 183 8.57 10.39 -16.63
N THR A 184 8.31 9.09 -16.75
CA THR A 184 7.06 8.48 -16.25
C THR A 184 6.91 8.68 -14.74
N ILE A 185 7.99 8.50 -13.97
CA ILE A 185 7.97 8.71 -12.52
C ILE A 185 7.79 10.19 -12.17
N ARG A 186 8.47 11.11 -12.86
CA ARG A 186 8.30 12.56 -12.65
C ARG A 186 6.88 13.04 -12.90
N ALA A 187 6.15 12.41 -13.81
CA ALA A 187 4.75 12.73 -14.08
C ALA A 187 3.78 12.35 -12.93
N LEU A 188 4.27 11.75 -11.84
CA LEU A 188 3.49 11.41 -10.64
C LEU A 188 3.56 12.48 -9.53
N GLN A 189 4.29 13.59 -9.76
CA GLN A 189 4.37 14.73 -8.84
C GLN A 189 3.01 15.44 -8.65
#